data_AF-A0AAP5C6V9-F1
#
_entry.id   AF-A0AAP5C6V9-F1
#
_cell.length_a   1.000
_cell.length_b   1.000
_cell.length_c   1.000
_cell.angle_alpha   90.00
_cell.angle_beta   90.00
_cell.angle_gamma   90.00
#
_symmetry.space_group_name_H-M   'P 1'
#
loop_
_entity.id
_entity.type
_entity.pdbx_description
1 polymer ?
#
loop_
_entity_poly.entity_id
_entity_poly.type
_entity_poly.pdbx_seq_one_letter_code
_entity_poly.pdbx_strand_id
1 'polypeptide(L)'
;MKSSVYRPCCFISLVLGTQPVHAEEVHECIVVPHASIATEMPASLDEFEQHLWTANTGQRVRKGTDTLLLLRLFSESPGVMDSQEFIKITGILTGYTPSSEGMPEVLDARLTSGSAGFAYKGDYWLTNSADVELHQPHERDGRMEVKVTAVGWNSYRKEGRSFYLQFTCQLNEIPVEKLSAWQGGDGNLWRSFGPLDNRVDQPTSNYFCNDWLC
;
A
#
# COMPACT_ATOMS: atom_id res chain seq x y z
N MET A 1 6.76 77.30 -12.36
CA MET A 1 5.61 76.39 -12.41
C MET A 1 5.85 75.32 -13.45
N LYS A 2 5.96 74.05 -13.02
CA LYS A 2 5.60 72.82 -13.73
C LYS A 2 5.93 71.65 -12.80
N SER A 3 4.92 71.16 -12.09
CA SER A 3 4.98 69.93 -11.30
C SER A 3 5.13 68.74 -12.24
N SER A 4 6.13 67.89 -12.00
CA SER A 4 6.20 66.56 -12.60
C SER A 4 5.73 65.54 -11.57
N VAL A 5 4.66 64.83 -11.91
CA VAL A 5 3.98 63.82 -11.08
C VAL A 5 4.79 62.53 -11.16
N TYR A 6 5.32 62.09 -10.02
CA TYR A 6 5.92 60.76 -9.85
C TYR A 6 4.79 59.71 -9.76
N ARG A 7 4.73 58.78 -10.73
CA ARG A 7 3.94 57.54 -10.61
C ARG A 7 4.87 56.43 -10.09
N PRO A 8 4.60 55.80 -8.94
CA PRO A 8 5.26 54.55 -8.61
C PRO A 8 4.59 53.41 -9.40
N CYS A 9 5.35 52.78 -10.30
CA CYS A 9 4.97 51.48 -10.84
C CYS A 9 4.99 50.46 -9.71
N CYS A 10 3.82 50.02 -9.25
CA CYS A 10 3.71 48.82 -8.43
C CYS A 10 4.07 47.61 -9.30
N PHE A 11 5.31 47.14 -9.19
CA PHE A 11 5.66 45.80 -9.61
C PHE A 11 5.00 44.83 -8.63
N ILE A 12 3.87 44.25 -9.04
CA ILE A 12 3.30 43.08 -8.38
C ILE A 12 4.22 41.91 -8.75
N SER A 13 5.18 41.61 -7.87
CA SER A 13 5.95 40.38 -7.95
C SER A 13 5.00 39.21 -7.71
N LEU A 14 4.51 38.60 -8.79
CA LEU A 14 3.90 37.28 -8.77
C LEU A 14 4.97 36.27 -8.36
N VAL A 15 5.09 36.03 -7.05
CA VAL A 15 5.79 34.87 -6.54
C VAL A 15 4.90 33.67 -6.89
N LEU A 16 5.17 33.05 -8.03
CA LEU A 16 4.76 31.68 -8.31
C LEU A 16 5.46 30.81 -7.27
N GLY A 17 4.81 30.65 -6.11
CA GLY A 17 5.19 29.63 -5.15
C GLY A 17 4.98 28.28 -5.81
N THR A 18 6.04 27.69 -6.35
CA THR A 18 6.07 26.26 -6.61
C THR A 18 5.93 25.59 -5.25
N GLN A 19 4.70 25.22 -4.87
CA GLN A 19 4.53 24.30 -3.75
C GLN A 19 5.29 23.03 -4.12
N PRO A 20 6.22 22.55 -3.29
CA PRO A 20 6.85 21.27 -3.52
C PRO A 20 5.72 20.23 -3.58
N VAL A 21 5.58 19.58 -4.73
CA VAL A 21 4.62 18.50 -4.87
C VAL A 21 5.21 17.33 -4.10
N HIS A 22 4.74 17.14 -2.87
CA HIS A 22 5.26 16.11 -1.99
C HIS A 22 4.89 14.74 -2.53
N ALA A 23 5.87 13.83 -2.61
CA ALA A 23 5.61 12.41 -2.79
C ALA A 23 4.66 11.94 -1.68
N GLU A 24 3.59 11.24 -2.06
CA GLU A 24 2.68 10.65 -1.10
C GLU A 24 3.26 9.31 -0.68
N GLU A 25 3.45 9.13 0.63
CA GLU A 25 3.92 7.88 1.22
C GLU A 25 2.94 7.49 2.33
N VAL A 26 2.34 6.31 2.19
CA VAL A 26 1.34 5.79 3.12
C VAL A 26 1.86 4.49 3.72
N HIS A 27 1.86 4.43 5.05
CA HIS A 27 2.20 3.25 5.83
C HIS A 27 1.02 2.87 6.74
N GLU A 28 0.34 1.77 6.42
CA GLU A 28 -0.71 1.21 7.26
C GLU A 28 -0.24 -0.09 7.91
N CYS A 29 -0.45 -0.20 9.22
CA CYS A 29 -0.28 -1.42 9.98
C CYS A 29 -1.60 -1.79 10.62
N ILE A 30 -2.18 -2.88 10.14
CA ILE A 30 -3.55 -3.25 10.46
C ILE A 30 -3.55 -4.63 11.10
N VAL A 31 -4.23 -4.74 12.24
CA VAL A 31 -4.53 -6.00 12.89
C VAL A 31 -5.94 -6.40 12.51
N VAL A 32 -6.11 -7.61 11.99
CA VAL A 32 -7.42 -8.13 11.58
C VAL A 32 -7.73 -9.37 12.40
N PRO A 33 -8.59 -9.27 13.42
CA PRO A 33 -9.00 -10.42 14.21
C PRO A 33 -10.00 -11.29 13.42
N HIS A 34 -10.08 -12.58 13.79
CA HIS A 34 -11.03 -13.56 13.23
C HIS A 34 -10.98 -13.65 11.70
N ALA A 35 -9.76 -13.74 11.17
CA ALA A 35 -9.45 -13.69 9.76
C ALA A 35 -8.69 -14.92 9.28
N SER A 36 -8.63 -15.09 7.96
CA SER A 36 -7.76 -16.04 7.28
C SER A 36 -7.32 -15.47 5.93
N ILE A 37 -6.17 -15.91 5.43
CA ILE A 37 -5.66 -15.49 4.13
C ILE A 37 -6.39 -16.28 3.03
N ALA A 38 -6.98 -15.58 2.07
CA ALA A 38 -7.58 -16.18 0.89
C ALA A 38 -6.53 -16.41 -0.19
N THR A 39 -6.27 -17.67 -0.53
CA THR A 39 -5.28 -18.07 -1.55
C THR A 39 -5.90 -18.70 -2.79
N GLU A 40 -7.15 -19.18 -2.68
CA GLU A 40 -7.85 -19.86 -3.77
C GLU A 40 -8.29 -18.86 -4.83
N MET A 41 -7.75 -19.01 -6.04
CA MET A 41 -8.16 -18.22 -7.19
C MET A 41 -9.57 -18.63 -7.66
N PRO A 42 -10.50 -17.70 -7.89
CA PRO A 42 -11.79 -18.00 -8.49
C PRO A 42 -11.63 -18.58 -9.90
N ALA A 43 -12.43 -19.60 -10.23
CA ALA A 43 -12.31 -20.32 -11.50
C ALA A 43 -12.78 -19.52 -12.74
N SER A 44 -13.52 -18.43 -12.54
CA SER A 44 -14.16 -17.66 -13.61
C SER A 44 -13.41 -16.39 -14.03
N LEU A 45 -12.18 -16.19 -13.56
CA LEU A 45 -11.38 -15.01 -13.90
C LEU A 45 -10.84 -15.12 -15.34
N ASP A 46 -10.92 -14.03 -16.10
CA ASP A 46 -10.20 -13.94 -17.37
C ASP A 46 -8.68 -13.85 -17.16
N GLU A 47 -7.90 -13.94 -18.24
CA GLU A 47 -6.42 -13.93 -18.16
C GLU A 47 -5.88 -12.67 -17.47
N PHE A 48 -6.50 -11.51 -17.71
CA PHE A 48 -6.11 -10.25 -17.10
C PHE A 48 -6.40 -10.25 -15.59
N GLU A 49 -7.59 -10.67 -15.19
CA GLU A 49 -7.98 -10.79 -13.80
C GLU A 49 -7.14 -11.84 -13.05
N GLN A 50 -6.73 -12.91 -13.72
CA GLN A 50 -5.82 -13.91 -13.15
C GLN A 50 -4.45 -13.30 -12.82
N HIS A 51 -3.90 -12.42 -13.66
CA HIS A 51 -2.65 -11.70 -13.35
C HIS A 51 -2.82 -10.79 -12.14
N LEU A 52 -3.89 -10.01 -12.09
CA LEU A 52 -4.18 -9.15 -10.93
C LEU A 52 -4.39 -9.96 -9.65
N TRP A 53 -5.06 -11.12 -9.75
CA TRP A 53 -5.24 -12.03 -8.62
C TRP A 53 -3.91 -12.60 -8.15
N THR A 54 -3.06 -13.05 -9.08
CA THR A 54 -1.75 -13.62 -8.76
C THR A 54 -0.87 -12.59 -8.05
N ALA A 55 -0.86 -11.34 -8.52
CA ALA A 55 -0.20 -10.23 -7.86
C ALA A 55 -0.77 -9.87 -6.47
N ASN A 56 -1.92 -10.43 -6.07
CA ASN A 56 -2.49 -10.26 -4.73
C ASN A 56 -2.57 -11.55 -3.93
N THR A 57 -1.98 -12.63 -4.44
CA THR A 57 -2.04 -13.93 -3.78
C THR A 57 -1.34 -13.83 -2.43
N GLY A 58 -2.05 -14.25 -1.38
CA GLY A 58 -1.55 -14.13 -0.02
C GLY A 58 -1.83 -12.78 0.67
N GLN A 59 -2.46 -11.81 -0.02
CA GLN A 59 -2.78 -10.49 0.53
C GLN A 59 -4.28 -10.25 0.73
N ARG A 60 -5.14 -11.14 0.22
CA ARG A 60 -6.59 -11.08 0.41
C ARG A 60 -6.99 -11.75 1.71
N VAL A 61 -7.98 -11.17 2.38
CA VAL A 61 -8.42 -11.56 3.72
C VAL A 61 -9.90 -11.89 3.70
N ARG A 62 -10.27 -12.98 4.37
CA ARG A 62 -11.65 -13.41 4.59
C ARG A 62 -11.86 -13.78 6.06
N LYS A 63 -13.10 -14.06 6.46
CA LYS A 63 -13.40 -14.56 7.81
C LYS A 63 -12.62 -15.85 8.09
N GLY A 64 -12.15 -16.01 9.32
CA GLY A 64 -11.37 -17.15 9.75
C GLY A 64 -11.19 -17.19 11.26
N THR A 65 -10.17 -17.90 11.71
CA THR A 65 -9.89 -18.13 13.13
C THR A 65 -8.67 -17.38 13.64
N ASP A 66 -7.81 -16.90 12.74
CA ASP A 66 -6.54 -16.31 13.10
C ASP A 66 -6.68 -14.81 13.37
N THR A 67 -5.64 -14.22 13.93
CA THR A 67 -5.42 -12.77 13.89
C THR A 67 -4.34 -12.51 12.86
N LEU A 68 -4.57 -11.60 11.91
CA LEU A 68 -3.61 -11.28 10.87
C LEU A 68 -2.98 -9.91 11.12
N LEU A 69 -1.69 -9.77 10.78
CA LEU A 69 -1.02 -8.50 10.60
C LEU A 69 -0.92 -8.20 9.11
N LEU A 70 -1.38 -7.00 8.73
CA LEU A 70 -1.32 -6.48 7.38
C LEU A 70 -0.45 -5.23 7.40
N LEU A 71 0.66 -5.27 6.68
CA LEU A 71 1.49 -4.10 6.41
C LEU A 71 1.21 -3.66 4.98
N ARG A 72 0.89 -2.38 4.79
CA ARG A 72 0.56 -1.78 3.50
C ARG A 72 1.40 -0.54 3.32
N LEU A 73 2.33 -0.59 2.38
CA LEU A 73 3.19 0.53 2.02
C LEU A 73 2.85 0.94 0.59
N PHE A 74 2.57 2.21 0.40
CA PHE A 74 2.29 2.80 -0.89
C PHE A 74 3.12 4.07 -1.04
N SER A 75 3.72 4.26 -2.20
CA SER A 75 4.40 5.49 -2.55
C SER A 75 4.01 5.95 -3.95
N GLU A 76 3.83 7.25 -4.12
CA GLU A 76 3.58 7.86 -5.42
C GLU A 76 4.40 9.15 -5.54
N SER A 77 5.04 9.33 -6.71
CA SER A 77 5.74 10.56 -7.05
C SER A 77 4.88 11.41 -8.00
N PRO A 78 4.39 12.57 -7.55
CA PRO A 78 3.56 13.44 -8.36
C PRO A 78 4.23 13.85 -9.67
N GLY A 79 3.45 13.87 -10.75
CA GLY A 79 3.93 14.32 -12.07
C GLY A 79 4.80 13.33 -12.83
N VAL A 80 5.04 12.13 -12.27
CA VAL A 80 5.68 11.01 -12.97
C VAL A 80 4.61 9.95 -13.23
N MET A 81 4.25 9.75 -14.50
CA MET A 81 3.34 8.67 -14.89
C MET A 81 3.91 7.31 -14.41
N ASP A 82 3.04 6.44 -13.91
CA ASP A 82 3.35 5.09 -13.40
C ASP A 82 4.32 5.03 -12.20
N SER A 83 4.44 6.11 -11.40
CA SER A 83 5.30 6.16 -10.21
C SER A 83 4.71 5.52 -8.95
N GLN A 84 3.52 4.92 -9.07
CA GLN A 84 2.82 4.29 -7.97
C GLN A 84 3.45 2.93 -7.65
N GLU A 85 4.14 2.85 -6.53
CA GLU A 85 4.71 1.60 -6.02
C GLU A 85 3.93 1.12 -4.79
N PHE A 86 3.82 -0.19 -4.67
CA PHE A 86 3.21 -0.84 -3.52
C PHE A 86 4.11 -1.93 -2.95
N ILE A 87 4.01 -2.11 -1.64
CA ILE A 87 4.45 -3.30 -0.93
C ILE A 87 3.34 -3.72 0.02
N LYS A 88 2.99 -4.99 0.00
CA LYS A 88 2.02 -5.59 0.91
C LYS A 88 2.63 -6.78 1.59
N ILE A 89 2.46 -6.85 2.90
CA ILE A 89 2.84 -8.00 3.69
C ILE A 89 1.63 -8.43 4.50
N THR A 90 1.32 -9.71 4.49
CA THR A 90 0.26 -10.28 5.32
C THR A 90 0.80 -11.52 6.01
N GLY A 91 0.71 -11.56 7.33
CA GLY A 91 1.16 -12.68 8.16
C GLY A 91 0.20 -12.96 9.32
N ILE A 92 0.37 -14.10 9.96
CA ILE A 92 -0.40 -14.51 11.13
C ILE A 92 0.22 -13.88 12.37
N LEU A 93 -0.54 -13.08 13.08
CA LEU A 93 -0.11 -12.39 14.29
C LEU A 93 -0.50 -13.21 15.52
N THR A 94 0.50 -13.68 16.26
CA THR A 94 0.32 -14.48 17.47
C THR A 94 0.84 -13.73 18.70
N GLY A 95 0.32 -14.06 19.88
CA GLY A 95 0.69 -13.38 21.13
C GLY A 95 0.24 -11.91 21.21
N TYR A 96 -0.51 -11.41 20.23
CA TYR A 96 -1.03 -10.05 20.25
C TYR A 96 -2.18 -9.92 21.26
N THR A 97 -1.97 -9.05 22.23
CA THR A 97 -3.00 -8.55 23.12
C THR A 97 -2.97 -7.02 23.05
N PRO A 98 -4.10 -6.34 22.77
CA PRO A 98 -4.14 -4.88 22.64
C PRO A 98 -3.65 -4.08 23.86
N SER A 99 -3.41 -4.74 25.01
CA SER A 99 -3.16 -4.11 26.30
C SER A 99 -2.07 -4.77 27.17
N SER A 100 -1.22 -5.67 26.64
CA SER A 100 -0.22 -6.36 27.47
C SER A 100 1.21 -6.31 26.93
N GLU A 101 2.16 -6.43 27.87
CA GLU A 101 3.60 -6.64 27.67
C GLU A 101 3.84 -8.03 27.07
N GLY A 102 3.61 -8.16 25.77
CA GLY A 102 3.98 -9.34 25.00
C GLY A 102 4.52 -8.88 23.66
N MET A 103 5.69 -9.37 23.27
CA MET A 103 6.22 -9.12 21.93
C MET A 103 5.45 -10.03 20.96
N PRO A 104 4.56 -9.48 20.13
CA PRO A 104 3.80 -10.31 19.20
C PRO A 104 4.74 -10.89 18.14
N GLU A 105 4.47 -12.12 17.74
CA GLU A 105 5.22 -12.82 16.70
C GLU A 105 4.38 -12.88 15.42
N VAL A 106 5.06 -12.75 14.28
CA VAL A 106 4.43 -12.81 12.96
C VAL A 106 4.90 -14.06 12.23
N LEU A 107 3.97 -14.97 11.96
CA LEU A 107 4.22 -16.25 11.29
C LEU A 107 3.70 -16.22 9.85
N ASP A 108 4.25 -17.10 9.00
CA ASP A 108 3.79 -17.35 7.63
C ASP A 108 3.58 -16.09 6.77
N ALA A 109 4.41 -15.06 6.97
CA ALA A 109 4.24 -13.78 6.31
C ALA A 109 4.59 -13.86 4.82
N ARG A 110 3.70 -13.30 4.01
CA ARG A 110 3.78 -13.28 2.55
C ARG A 110 3.96 -11.84 2.08
N LEU A 111 4.88 -11.62 1.15
CA LEU A 111 5.14 -10.30 0.59
C LEU A 111 4.79 -10.26 -0.90
N THR A 112 4.18 -9.16 -1.31
CA THR A 112 4.04 -8.77 -2.71
C THR A 112 4.52 -7.34 -2.89
N SER A 113 5.28 -7.07 -3.95
CA SER A 113 5.71 -5.71 -4.30
C SER A 113 5.70 -5.50 -5.81
N GLY A 114 5.37 -4.29 -6.24
CA GLY A 114 5.42 -3.90 -7.65
C GLY A 114 4.83 -2.50 -7.85
N SER A 115 4.51 -2.16 -9.09
CA SER A 115 3.67 -1.01 -9.41
C SER A 115 2.29 -1.47 -9.85
N ALA A 116 1.26 -0.66 -9.62
CA ALA A 116 -0.08 -0.97 -10.10
C ALA A 116 -0.09 -1.22 -11.62
N GLY A 117 0.59 -0.35 -12.39
CA GLY A 117 0.72 -0.44 -13.84
C GLY A 117 1.59 -1.60 -14.36
N PHE A 118 2.38 -2.26 -13.52
CA PHE A 118 3.17 -3.43 -13.90
C PHE A 118 2.56 -4.74 -13.41
N ALA A 119 1.62 -4.68 -12.45
CA ALA A 119 0.90 -5.84 -11.93
C ALA A 119 0.18 -6.63 -13.03
N TYR A 120 -0.47 -5.94 -13.98
CA TYR A 120 -1.18 -6.60 -15.08
C TYR A 120 -0.25 -7.22 -16.13
N LYS A 121 1.04 -6.81 -16.17
CA LYS A 121 2.05 -7.39 -17.06
C LYS A 121 2.77 -8.59 -16.44
N GLY A 122 2.47 -8.95 -15.20
CA GLY A 122 3.21 -9.97 -14.47
C GLY A 122 4.52 -9.48 -13.86
N ASP A 123 4.80 -8.17 -13.89
CA ASP A 123 6.06 -7.58 -13.45
C ASP A 123 5.95 -7.11 -11.98
N TYR A 124 5.91 -8.10 -11.08
CA TYR A 124 5.84 -7.92 -9.63
C TYR A 124 6.66 -9.01 -8.93
N TRP A 125 7.05 -8.75 -7.69
CA TRP A 125 7.78 -9.67 -6.83
C TRP A 125 6.83 -10.32 -5.82
N LEU A 126 6.96 -11.65 -5.67
CA LEU A 126 6.23 -12.44 -4.68
C LEU A 126 7.17 -13.24 -3.80
N THR A 127 6.77 -13.43 -2.55
CA THR A 127 7.33 -14.47 -1.68
C THR A 127 6.32 -14.90 -0.63
N ASN A 128 6.39 -16.19 -0.27
CA ASN A 128 5.63 -16.78 0.84
C ASN A 128 6.46 -16.89 2.13
N SER A 129 7.64 -16.28 2.17
CA SER A 129 8.59 -16.34 3.28
C SER A 129 9.20 -14.95 3.50
N ALA A 130 8.46 -14.08 4.20
CA ALA A 130 8.97 -12.84 4.76
C ALA A 130 9.20 -13.02 6.26
N ASP A 131 10.34 -12.55 6.75
CA ASP A 131 10.63 -12.43 8.17
C ASP A 131 10.18 -11.04 8.64
N VAL A 132 9.35 -10.99 9.69
CA VAL A 132 8.76 -9.74 10.20
C VAL A 132 8.99 -9.68 11.70
N GLU A 133 9.80 -8.73 12.12
CA GLU A 133 10.07 -8.46 13.53
C GLU A 133 9.28 -7.23 13.98
N LEU A 134 8.61 -7.35 15.13
CA LEU A 134 7.87 -6.27 15.76
C LEU A 134 8.56 -5.89 17.07
N HIS A 135 8.93 -4.63 17.21
CA HIS A 135 9.57 -4.10 18.40
C HIS A 135 8.76 -2.93 18.94
N GLN A 136 8.55 -2.88 20.25
CA GLN A 136 8.01 -1.69 20.89
C GLN A 136 9.17 -0.83 21.41
N PRO A 137 9.55 0.28 20.74
CA PRO A 137 10.71 1.05 21.14
C PRO A 137 10.54 1.73 22.50
N HIS A 138 9.30 2.07 22.88
CA HIS A 138 8.99 2.68 24.17
C HIS A 138 7.65 2.17 24.72
N GLU A 139 7.59 1.75 25.98
CA GLU A 139 6.37 1.26 26.65
C GLU A 139 5.19 2.26 26.62
N ARG A 140 5.48 3.56 26.47
CA ARG A 140 4.48 4.63 26.40
C ARG A 140 4.15 5.10 24.98
N ASP A 141 4.94 4.67 23.99
CA ASP A 141 4.64 4.93 22.58
C ASP A 141 3.84 3.73 22.06
N GLY A 142 2.61 3.98 21.61
CA GLY A 142 1.73 2.94 21.06
C GLY A 142 2.17 2.44 19.68
N ARG A 143 3.22 3.04 19.11
CA ARG A 143 3.79 2.66 17.82
C ARG A 143 4.75 1.50 17.95
N MET A 144 4.70 0.61 16.97
CA MET A 144 5.63 -0.49 16.79
C MET A 144 6.67 -0.10 15.75
N GLU A 145 7.93 -0.39 16.03
CA GLU A 145 8.96 -0.52 15.01
C GLU A 145 8.77 -1.87 14.31
N VAL A 146 8.71 -1.82 12.99
CA VAL A 146 8.55 -2.98 12.11
C VAL A 146 9.81 -3.13 11.29
N LYS A 147 10.41 -4.31 11.33
CA LYS A 147 11.52 -4.70 10.44
C LYS A 147 11.09 -5.88 9.60
N VAL A 148 11.38 -5.81 8.31
CA VAL A 148 11.03 -6.86 7.37
C VAL A 148 12.24 -7.23 6.54
N THR A 149 12.53 -8.53 6.48
CA THR A 149 13.52 -9.10 5.56
C THR A 149 12.85 -10.15 4.69
N ALA A 150 13.00 -10.04 3.37
CA ALA A 150 12.43 -11.00 2.45
C ALA A 150 13.24 -11.12 1.16
N VAL A 151 13.11 -12.25 0.47
CA VAL A 151 13.58 -12.42 -0.92
C VAL A 151 12.38 -12.73 -1.81
N GLY A 152 12.04 -11.81 -2.69
CA GLY A 152 10.94 -11.94 -3.64
C GLY A 152 11.43 -12.45 -5.00
N TRP A 153 10.62 -13.26 -5.66
CA TRP A 153 10.84 -13.74 -7.03
C TRP A 153 9.91 -13.04 -8.00
N ASN A 154 10.43 -12.58 -9.13
CA ASN A 154 9.65 -12.02 -10.23
C ASN A 154 9.66 -13.00 -11.41
N SER A 155 8.49 -13.56 -11.72
CA SER A 155 8.34 -14.57 -12.77
C SER A 155 8.47 -14.02 -14.19
N TYR A 156 8.20 -12.73 -14.41
CA TYR A 156 8.35 -12.06 -15.70
C TYR A 156 9.83 -11.82 -16.01
N ARG A 157 10.57 -11.25 -15.05
CA ARG A 157 11.99 -10.92 -15.18
C ARG A 157 12.94 -12.12 -14.98
N LYS A 158 12.46 -13.20 -14.35
CA LYS A 158 13.26 -14.37 -13.94
C LYS A 158 14.40 -14.00 -12.98
N GLU A 159 14.11 -13.11 -12.03
CA GLU A 159 15.10 -12.62 -11.06
C GLU A 159 14.56 -12.59 -9.63
N GLY A 160 15.49 -12.71 -8.67
CA GLY A 160 15.22 -12.51 -7.25
C GLY A 160 15.64 -11.11 -6.79
N ARG A 161 14.90 -10.53 -5.85
CA ARG A 161 15.20 -9.23 -5.22
C ARG A 161 15.06 -9.34 -3.71
N SER A 162 16.05 -8.82 -2.99
CA SER A 162 15.98 -8.69 -1.52
C SER A 162 15.21 -7.43 -1.13
N PHE A 163 14.39 -7.54 -0.10
CA PHE A 163 13.64 -6.45 0.53
C PHE A 163 14.09 -6.30 1.98
N TYR A 164 14.46 -5.07 2.35
CA TYR A 164 14.80 -4.67 3.71
C TYR A 164 13.98 -3.43 4.04
N LEU A 165 12.97 -3.58 4.89
CA LEU A 165 12.10 -2.48 5.31
C LEU A 165 12.26 -2.25 6.79
N GLN A 166 12.30 -0.97 7.19
CA GLN A 166 12.32 -0.56 8.58
C GLN A 166 11.53 0.72 8.73
N PHE A 167 10.43 0.68 9.48
CA PHE A 167 9.55 1.82 9.69
C PHE A 167 8.82 1.70 11.02
N THR A 168 8.18 2.79 11.45
CA THR A 168 7.34 2.80 12.65
C THR A 168 5.90 3.05 12.26
N CYS A 169 4.96 2.37 12.91
CA CYS A 169 3.54 2.53 12.65
C CYS A 169 2.68 2.21 13.87
N GLN A 170 1.49 2.79 13.91
CA GLN A 170 0.47 2.43 14.89
C GLN A 170 -0.28 1.19 14.40
N LEU A 171 -0.40 0.16 15.24
CA LEU A 171 -1.26 -0.98 14.95
C LEU A 171 -2.73 -0.55 15.12
N ASN A 172 -3.50 -0.64 14.04
CA ASN A 172 -4.92 -0.31 14.03
C ASN A 172 -5.75 -1.57 13.84
N GLU A 173 -6.67 -1.85 14.76
CA GLU A 173 -7.56 -3.00 14.63
C GLU A 173 -8.73 -2.69 13.68
N ILE A 174 -8.87 -3.48 12.62
CA ILE A 174 -9.96 -3.35 11.63
C ILE A 174 -10.57 -4.73 11.41
N PRO A 175 -11.90 -4.90 11.60
CA PRO A 175 -12.56 -6.17 11.32
C PRO A 175 -12.62 -6.45 9.81
N VAL A 176 -12.68 -7.73 9.44
CA VAL A 176 -12.66 -8.19 8.04
C VAL A 176 -13.65 -7.44 7.14
N GLU A 177 -14.87 -7.18 7.62
CA GLU A 177 -15.95 -6.55 6.86
C GLU A 177 -15.72 -5.07 6.55
N LYS A 178 -14.73 -4.44 7.20
CA LYS A 178 -14.39 -3.02 7.00
C LYS A 178 -13.11 -2.82 6.20
N LEU A 179 -12.43 -3.90 5.80
CA LEU A 179 -11.22 -3.80 4.99
C LEU A 179 -11.56 -3.26 3.59
N SER A 180 -10.80 -2.26 3.15
CA SER A 180 -10.81 -1.84 1.75
C SER A 180 -10.14 -2.89 0.85
N ALA A 181 -10.34 -2.79 -0.47
CA ALA A 181 -9.66 -3.66 -1.43
C ALA A 181 -8.12 -3.59 -1.32
N TRP A 182 -7.56 -2.40 -1.08
CA TRP A 182 -6.12 -2.18 -0.80
C TRP A 182 -5.63 -3.00 0.39
N GLN A 183 -6.43 -3.00 1.45
CA GLN A 183 -6.15 -3.71 2.70
C GLN A 183 -6.39 -5.22 2.56
N GLY A 184 -7.00 -5.69 1.48
CA GLY A 184 -7.23 -7.11 1.21
C GLY A 184 -8.68 -7.56 1.39
N GLY A 185 -9.61 -6.63 1.62
CA GLY A 185 -11.04 -6.89 1.62
C GLY A 185 -11.62 -7.13 0.23
N ASP A 186 -12.94 -7.23 0.20
CA ASP A 186 -13.69 -7.42 -1.04
C ASP A 186 -13.69 -6.14 -1.90
N GLY A 187 -13.72 -6.33 -3.22
CA GLY A 187 -13.76 -5.23 -4.18
C GLY A 187 -13.07 -5.56 -5.49
N ASN A 188 -13.10 -4.58 -6.39
CA ASN A 188 -12.42 -4.67 -7.68
C ASN A 188 -10.91 -4.96 -7.45
N LEU A 189 -10.41 -6.01 -8.12
CA LEU A 189 -9.01 -6.42 -8.08
C LEU A 189 -8.03 -5.26 -8.31
N TRP A 190 -8.37 -4.33 -9.19
CA TRP A 190 -7.55 -3.16 -9.46
C TRP A 190 -7.42 -2.21 -8.27
N ARG A 191 -8.49 -2.05 -7.49
CA ARG A 191 -8.48 -1.22 -6.27
C ARG A 191 -7.65 -1.82 -5.14
N SER A 192 -7.09 -3.02 -5.35
CA SER A 192 -6.16 -3.58 -4.40
C SER A 192 -4.77 -2.94 -4.50
N PHE A 193 -4.38 -2.22 -5.56
CA PHE A 193 -2.98 -1.81 -5.74
C PHE A 193 -2.61 -0.41 -5.23
N GLY A 194 -3.54 0.31 -4.63
CA GLY A 194 -3.28 1.54 -3.90
C GLY A 194 -4.45 1.88 -2.96
N PRO A 195 -4.23 2.73 -1.94
CA PRO A 195 -5.30 3.20 -1.07
C PRO A 195 -6.39 3.90 -1.88
N LEU A 196 -7.64 3.80 -1.44
CA LEU A 196 -8.69 4.65 -1.97
C LEU A 196 -8.38 6.08 -1.52
N ASP A 197 -8.10 6.98 -2.46
CA ASP A 197 -8.04 8.40 -2.15
C ASP A 197 -9.43 8.79 -1.61
N ASN A 198 -9.50 9.12 -0.32
CA ASN A 198 -10.73 9.59 0.35
C ASN A 198 -11.26 10.91 -0.26
N ARG A 199 -10.61 11.44 -1.32
CA ARG A 199 -11.09 12.57 -2.12
C ARG A 199 -12.02 12.19 -3.26
N VAL A 200 -12.31 10.90 -3.48
CA VAL A 200 -13.13 10.47 -4.63
C VAL A 200 -14.47 9.85 -4.19
N ASP A 201 -15.30 10.70 -3.58
CA ASP A 201 -16.77 10.55 -3.61
C ASP A 201 -17.35 11.09 -4.94
N GLN A 202 -16.71 10.77 -6.07
CA GLN A 202 -17.24 11.05 -7.41
C GLN A 202 -16.94 9.88 -8.35
N PRO A 203 -17.87 9.49 -9.24
CA PRO A 203 -17.62 8.43 -10.21
C PRO A 203 -16.69 8.98 -11.29
N THR A 204 -15.38 8.92 -11.08
CA THR A 204 -14.42 9.20 -12.15
C THR A 204 -14.14 7.90 -12.90
N SER A 205 -15.10 7.52 -13.75
CA SER A 205 -14.87 6.57 -14.85
C SER A 205 -13.93 7.14 -15.93
N ASN A 206 -13.14 8.18 -15.64
CA ASN A 206 -12.47 8.99 -16.67
C ASN A 206 -10.93 9.03 -16.55
N TYR A 207 -10.32 8.21 -15.69
CA TYR A 207 -8.84 8.07 -15.68
C TYR A 207 -8.32 6.77 -16.31
N PHE A 208 -9.19 5.90 -16.82
CA PHE A 208 -8.81 4.60 -17.41
C PHE A 208 -9.44 4.31 -18.77
N CYS A 209 -9.72 5.33 -19.59
CA CYS A 209 -9.99 5.13 -21.01
C CYS A 209 -9.04 5.96 -21.88
N ASN A 210 -8.31 5.23 -22.72
CA ASN A 210 -7.54 5.63 -23.92
C ASN A 210 -6.18 6.27 -23.65
N ASP A 211 -5.09 5.50 -23.83
CA ASP A 211 -4.39 5.58 -25.13
C ASP A 211 -3.92 4.26 -25.78
N TRP A 212 -4.32 3.07 -25.32
CA TRP A 212 -3.86 1.83 -25.98
C TRP A 212 -4.90 0.77 -26.34
N LEU A 213 -6.18 0.93 -26.02
CA LEU A 213 -7.24 0.01 -26.48
C LEU A 213 -8.62 0.71 -26.58
N CYS A 214 -8.86 1.37 -27.72
CA CYS A 214 -10.16 1.47 -28.41
C CYS A 214 -9.91 1.08 -29.87
#